data_AF-A0A928DAC6-F1
#
_entry.id   AF-A0A928DAC6-F1
#
_cell.length_a   1.000
_cell.length_b   1.000
_cell.length_c   1.000
_cell.angle_alpha   90.00
_cell.angle_beta   90.00
_cell.angle_gamma   90.00
#
_symmetry.space_group_name_H-M   'P 1'
#
loop_
_entity.id
_entity.type
_entity.pdbx_description
1 polymer ?
#
loop_
_entity_poly.entity_id
_entity_poly.type
_entity_poly.pdbx_seq_one_letter_code
_entity_poly.pdbx_strand_id
1 'polypeptide(L)'
;MAEGESKAFSGNVQTLTVKGDGVVELETGTLSVVDISSFGGSLRVGTGATLELSGPAPYAVPSLVEQGRILHLDATSGVVTETNQETKAVSVKEWKSLLADGWSAMPGPVGTLATTNLPVLIQRDLMANDILFMKNKSYMMFCKDGVAKSLDGIQSAFWVIGSQEGGGYLFGGGAADGIGWHRGGDGNGSYAADPLFRGAAMDSVEFGTWRINGNLIEAPRSTGLSGGYDILSFVMQSGGSPVPNADGLAYDGRYTSGLEGYYSSRLGNQRLGELIVYNRMLSPSEVAGTEAYLQQKWGFSRGSDENAATVVLDAGATLNCVAPQYVDTLLGTGDVIGDVAVRNLVADWEMDGFSVSGTLSVAENATVELKNLPRCIENGCEIVIVRSADEISGQANLRNAEIIGETPSRKLKIKVKVGDGKVSVKFMPEGFWMILR
;
A
#
# COMPACT_ATOMS: atom_id res chain seq x y z
N MET A 1 11.59 -21.33 7.20
CA MET A 1 12.92 -21.91 6.97
C MET A 1 13.83 -21.42 8.08
N ALA A 2 14.53 -22.30 8.79
CA ALA A 2 15.55 -21.88 9.74
C ALA A 2 16.82 -21.40 9.00
N GLU A 3 17.68 -20.65 9.68
CA GLU A 3 18.99 -20.25 9.15
C GLU A 3 19.80 -21.50 8.75
N GLY A 4 20.37 -21.49 7.54
CA GLY A 4 21.12 -22.63 6.97
C GLY A 4 20.27 -23.78 6.42
N GLU A 5 18.94 -23.74 6.56
CA GLU A 5 18.04 -24.70 5.92
C GLU A 5 17.93 -24.39 4.41
N SER A 6 18.08 -25.39 3.55
CA SER A 6 17.85 -25.26 2.10
C SER A 6 16.67 -26.12 1.66
N LYS A 7 15.81 -25.58 0.79
CA LYS A 7 14.66 -26.27 0.26
C LYS A 7 14.49 -25.98 -1.22
N ALA A 8 14.56 -27.04 -2.03
CA ALA A 8 14.34 -26.97 -3.46
C ALA A 8 12.88 -27.28 -3.82
N PHE A 9 12.39 -26.61 -4.84
CA PHE A 9 11.07 -26.76 -5.42
C PHE A 9 11.17 -26.88 -6.94
N SER A 10 10.29 -27.71 -7.49
CA SER A 10 10.09 -27.85 -8.93
C SER A 10 8.59 -27.88 -9.21
N GLY A 11 8.18 -27.24 -10.31
CA GLY A 11 6.76 -27.13 -10.72
C GLY A 11 6.09 -25.85 -10.23
N ASN A 12 4.76 -25.79 -10.36
CA ASN A 12 3.99 -24.60 -10.04
C ASN A 12 3.48 -24.66 -8.60
N VAL A 13 3.89 -23.70 -7.78
CA VAL A 13 3.56 -23.59 -6.36
C VAL A 13 3.00 -22.20 -6.10
N GLN A 14 1.91 -22.13 -5.34
CA GLN A 14 1.37 -20.87 -4.82
C GLN A 14 1.43 -20.89 -3.30
N THR A 15 1.89 -19.80 -2.71
CA THR A 15 1.90 -19.60 -1.25
C THR A 15 1.57 -18.16 -0.92
N LEU A 16 0.91 -17.94 0.21
CA LEU A 16 0.62 -16.59 0.69
C LEU A 16 1.90 -15.89 1.16
N THR A 17 2.76 -16.61 1.90
CA THR A 17 3.96 -16.03 2.50
C THR A 17 5.15 -16.96 2.43
N VAL A 18 6.36 -16.41 2.35
CA VAL A 18 7.62 -17.11 2.65
C VAL A 18 8.25 -16.48 3.88
N LYS A 19 8.78 -17.30 4.82
CA LYS A 19 9.30 -16.83 6.11
C LYS A 19 10.61 -17.50 6.53
N GLY A 20 11.42 -16.76 7.28
CA GLY A 20 12.68 -17.20 7.86
C GLY A 20 13.90 -16.86 7.00
N ASP A 21 15.04 -17.50 7.25
CA ASP A 21 16.35 -16.97 6.81
C ASP A 21 17.20 -17.99 6.02
N GLY A 22 16.57 -19.06 5.54
CA GLY A 22 17.21 -20.14 4.79
C GLY A 22 17.36 -19.85 3.28
N VAL A 23 17.65 -20.90 2.50
CA VAL A 23 17.71 -20.83 1.03
C VAL A 23 16.50 -21.56 0.44
N VAL A 24 15.76 -20.87 -0.42
CA VAL A 24 14.71 -21.48 -1.24
C VAL A 24 15.20 -21.51 -2.67
N GLU A 25 15.30 -22.71 -3.24
CA GLU A 25 15.71 -22.90 -4.62
C GLU A 25 14.49 -23.28 -5.46
N LEU A 26 14.18 -22.49 -6.48
CA LEU A 26 13.17 -22.84 -7.47
C LEU A 26 13.91 -23.32 -8.73
N GLU A 27 14.00 -24.62 -8.91
CA GLU A 27 14.75 -25.22 -10.02
C GLU A 27 14.03 -25.02 -11.35
N THR A 28 12.71 -25.26 -11.37
CA THR A 28 11.85 -25.15 -12.55
C THR A 28 10.41 -24.77 -12.16
N GLY A 29 9.65 -24.18 -13.09
CA GLY A 29 8.23 -23.84 -12.87
C GLY A 29 8.04 -22.44 -12.24
N THR A 30 6.87 -22.19 -11.68
CA THR A 30 6.51 -20.89 -11.08
C THR A 30 6.27 -20.99 -9.59
N LEU A 31 6.91 -20.13 -8.80
CA LEU A 31 6.55 -19.88 -7.40
C LEU A 31 5.83 -18.54 -7.30
N SER A 32 4.51 -18.54 -7.12
CA SER A 32 3.75 -17.33 -6.83
C SER A 32 3.66 -17.11 -5.33
N VAL A 33 4.15 -15.95 -4.88
CA VAL A 33 4.14 -15.51 -3.49
C VAL A 33 3.43 -14.17 -3.40
N VAL A 34 2.57 -14.01 -2.38
CA VAL A 34 1.99 -12.69 -2.08
C VAL A 34 3.03 -11.86 -1.33
N ASP A 35 3.54 -12.34 -0.20
CA ASP A 35 4.43 -11.55 0.66
C ASP A 35 5.73 -12.29 1.04
N ILE A 36 6.87 -11.65 0.76
CA ILE A 36 8.22 -12.13 1.12
C ILE A 36 8.89 -11.24 2.16
N SER A 37 8.24 -10.22 2.70
CA SER A 37 8.89 -9.22 3.56
C SER A 37 9.48 -9.80 4.85
N SER A 38 8.90 -10.89 5.34
CA SER A 38 9.36 -11.59 6.55
C SER A 38 10.40 -12.68 6.28
N PHE A 39 10.94 -12.73 5.05
CA PHE A 39 12.00 -13.63 4.66
C PHE A 39 13.33 -12.88 4.61
N GLY A 40 14.28 -13.25 5.47
CA GLY A 40 15.64 -12.71 5.47
C GLY A 40 16.64 -13.57 4.70
N GLY A 41 16.16 -14.63 4.05
CA GLY A 41 16.99 -15.61 3.36
C GLY A 41 17.26 -15.31 1.88
N SER A 42 17.69 -16.33 1.15
CA SER A 42 17.94 -16.25 -0.29
C SER A 42 16.89 -17.03 -1.09
N LEU A 43 16.25 -16.38 -2.07
CA LEU A 43 15.43 -17.00 -3.10
C LEU A 43 16.28 -17.15 -4.37
N ARG A 44 16.61 -18.39 -4.75
CA ARG A 44 17.35 -18.69 -5.98
C ARG A 44 16.40 -19.18 -7.06
N VAL A 45 16.33 -18.48 -8.17
CA VAL A 45 15.43 -18.79 -9.29
C VAL A 45 16.26 -19.36 -10.42
N GLY A 46 16.07 -20.64 -10.69
CA GLY A 46 16.80 -21.41 -11.69
C GLY A 46 16.39 -21.05 -13.12
N THR A 47 17.21 -21.47 -14.08
CA THR A 47 16.97 -21.26 -15.51
C THR A 47 15.58 -21.72 -15.94
N GLY A 48 14.81 -20.81 -16.55
CA GLY A 48 13.46 -21.08 -17.04
C GLY A 48 12.38 -21.12 -15.95
N ALA A 49 12.74 -20.85 -14.69
CA ALA A 49 11.80 -20.71 -13.59
C ALA A 49 11.33 -19.26 -13.41
N THR A 50 10.21 -19.08 -12.73
CA THR A 50 9.62 -17.77 -12.45
C THR A 50 9.27 -17.62 -10.98
N LEU A 51 9.82 -16.61 -10.33
CA LEU A 51 9.32 -16.12 -9.04
C LEU A 51 8.32 -15.01 -9.32
N GLU A 52 7.06 -15.22 -8.96
CA GLU A 52 6.00 -14.22 -9.12
C GLU A 52 5.68 -13.61 -7.76
N LEU A 53 5.84 -12.28 -7.64
CA LEU A 53 5.54 -11.52 -6.44
C LEU A 53 4.32 -10.64 -6.69
N SER A 54 3.26 -10.86 -5.91
CA SER A 54 1.93 -10.29 -6.15
C SER A 54 1.38 -9.43 -5.00
N GLY A 55 2.00 -9.47 -3.82
CA GLY A 55 1.60 -8.63 -2.69
C GLY A 55 2.24 -7.24 -2.72
N PRO A 56 1.96 -6.39 -1.74
CA PRO A 56 2.40 -5.01 -1.74
C PRO A 56 3.92 -4.89 -1.52
N ALA A 57 4.55 -3.92 -2.20
CA ALA A 57 5.93 -3.55 -1.92
C ALA A 57 6.16 -3.32 -0.42
N PRO A 58 7.28 -3.82 0.13
CA PRO A 58 7.85 -3.28 1.34
C PRO A 58 8.16 -1.77 1.19
N TYR A 59 7.93 -1.04 2.28
CA TYR A 59 7.15 0.20 2.31
C TYR A 59 7.71 1.45 1.62
N ALA A 60 6.78 2.25 1.09
CA ALA A 60 6.96 3.69 0.92
C ALA A 60 7.14 4.40 2.28
N VAL A 61 7.94 5.46 2.31
CA VAL A 61 8.10 6.32 3.50
C VAL A 61 6.71 6.79 3.97
N PRO A 62 6.31 6.52 5.23
CA PRO A 62 5.06 7.00 5.78
C PRO A 62 4.91 8.51 5.57
N SER A 63 3.90 8.89 4.78
CA SER A 63 3.70 10.28 4.43
C SER A 63 2.23 10.54 4.16
N LEU A 64 1.65 11.47 4.92
CA LEU A 64 0.35 12.01 4.60
C LEU A 64 0.52 13.13 3.57
N VAL A 65 -0.15 12.96 2.44
CA VAL A 65 -0.26 14.04 1.46
C VAL A 65 -1.08 15.17 2.06
N GLU A 66 -0.55 16.39 2.01
CA GLU A 66 -1.23 17.61 2.47
C GLU A 66 -2.08 18.23 1.35
N GLN A 67 -1.54 18.26 0.12
CA GLN A 67 -2.19 18.93 -0.99
C GLN A 67 -3.48 18.24 -1.41
N GLY A 68 -4.57 19.01 -1.44
CA GLY A 68 -5.88 18.53 -1.88
C GLY A 68 -6.66 17.75 -0.82
N ARG A 69 -6.16 17.63 0.41
CA ARG A 69 -6.89 17.01 1.52
C ARG A 69 -8.07 17.91 1.93
N ILE A 70 -9.27 17.35 1.96
CA ILE A 70 -10.53 18.09 2.21
C ILE A 70 -11.32 17.59 3.43
N LEU A 71 -10.96 16.41 3.94
CA LEU A 71 -11.48 15.89 5.20
C LEU A 71 -10.43 14.95 5.80
N HIS A 72 -10.20 15.06 7.10
CA HIS A 72 -9.37 14.14 7.87
C HIS A 72 -10.02 13.92 9.23
N LEU A 73 -10.58 12.74 9.46
CA LEU A 73 -11.20 12.31 10.71
C LEU A 73 -10.36 11.19 11.32
N ASP A 74 -10.01 11.29 12.60
CA ASP A 74 -9.17 10.33 13.32
C ASP A 74 -9.81 10.02 14.67
N ALA A 75 -10.14 8.78 14.99
CA ALA A 75 -10.90 8.44 16.20
C ALA A 75 -10.07 8.67 17.48
N THR A 76 -8.75 8.82 17.36
CA THR A 76 -7.86 9.20 18.47
C THR A 76 -7.84 10.71 18.76
N SER A 77 -8.46 11.53 17.89
CA SER A 77 -8.40 12.99 17.98
C SER A 77 -9.67 13.69 17.45
N GLY A 78 -10.06 14.84 18.01
CA GLY A 78 -11.21 15.58 17.51
C GLY A 78 -12.59 14.93 17.75
N VAL A 79 -12.66 13.80 18.47
CA VAL A 79 -13.93 13.20 18.90
C VAL A 79 -14.45 13.92 20.14
N VAL A 80 -15.66 14.45 20.06
CA VAL A 80 -16.42 15.02 21.18
C VAL A 80 -17.38 13.96 21.70
N THR A 81 -17.26 13.60 22.97
CA THR A 81 -18.10 12.58 23.61
C THR A 81 -18.96 13.15 24.73
N GLU A 82 -20.05 12.44 25.02
CA GLU A 82 -20.90 12.63 26.19
C GLU A 82 -21.01 11.30 26.93
N THR A 83 -20.77 11.34 28.25
CA THR A 83 -20.93 10.17 29.11
C THR A 83 -22.28 10.24 29.80
N ASN A 84 -23.14 9.25 29.55
CA ASN A 84 -24.37 9.09 30.31
C ASN A 84 -24.02 8.75 31.77
N GLN A 85 -24.46 9.58 32.72
CA GLN A 85 -24.06 9.43 34.12
C GLN A 85 -24.65 8.18 34.80
N GLU A 86 -25.79 7.67 34.32
CA GLU A 86 -26.48 6.49 34.85
C GLU A 86 -25.92 5.20 34.26
N THR A 87 -25.82 5.11 32.93
CA THR A 87 -25.39 3.89 32.24
C THR A 87 -23.89 3.79 32.03
N LYS A 88 -23.15 4.88 32.27
CA LYS A 88 -21.72 5.05 31.95
C LYS A 88 -21.37 4.89 30.47
N ALA A 89 -22.37 4.84 29.59
CA ALA A 89 -22.16 4.76 28.15
C ALA A 89 -21.52 6.06 27.62
N VAL A 90 -20.44 5.92 26.85
CA VAL A 90 -19.75 7.03 26.17
C VAL A 90 -20.27 7.13 24.74
N SER A 91 -21.05 8.15 24.44
CA SER A 91 -21.60 8.41 23.11
C SER A 91 -20.82 9.51 22.41
N VAL A 92 -20.62 9.38 21.10
CA VAL A 92 -20.03 10.43 20.28
C VAL A 92 -21.10 11.44 19.90
N LYS A 93 -20.77 12.74 19.99
CA LYS A 93 -21.64 13.87 19.59
C LYS A 93 -21.15 14.57 18.34
N GLU A 94 -19.85 14.52 18.10
CA GLU A 94 -19.22 15.14 16.95
C GLU A 94 -17.83 14.52 16.76
N TRP A 95 -17.42 14.37 15.51
CA TRP A 95 -16.08 13.96 15.13
C TRP A 95 -15.53 15.01 14.18
N LYS A 96 -14.67 15.89 14.71
CA LYS A 96 -14.17 17.07 14.01
C LYS A 96 -13.04 16.71 13.08
N SER A 97 -12.97 17.39 11.94
CA SER A 97 -11.82 17.27 11.08
C SER A 97 -10.58 17.89 11.69
N LEU A 98 -9.44 17.23 11.53
CA LEU A 98 -8.13 17.70 11.97
C LEU A 98 -7.60 18.89 11.17
N LEU A 99 -8.24 19.25 10.05
CA LEU A 99 -7.81 20.35 9.18
C LEU A 99 -8.22 21.73 9.71
N ALA A 100 -8.94 21.79 10.83
CA ALA A 100 -9.50 23.02 11.39
C ALA A 100 -10.30 23.85 10.37
N ASP A 101 -10.94 23.15 9.43
CA ASP A 101 -11.64 23.72 8.29
C ASP A 101 -13.13 23.98 8.57
N GLY A 102 -13.66 23.54 9.72
CA GLY A 102 -15.08 23.60 10.07
C GLY A 102 -15.89 22.39 9.62
N TRP A 103 -15.26 21.38 9.00
CA TRP A 103 -15.92 20.10 8.74
C TRP A 103 -15.94 19.21 9.98
N SER A 104 -17.06 18.51 10.17
CA SER A 104 -17.19 17.42 11.14
C SER A 104 -18.14 16.35 10.63
N ALA A 105 -18.04 15.15 11.19
CA ALA A 105 -19.12 14.17 11.14
C ALA A 105 -19.90 14.27 12.45
N MET A 106 -21.21 14.40 12.38
CA MET A 106 -22.09 14.40 13.55
C MET A 106 -23.00 13.18 13.48
N PRO A 107 -23.33 12.52 14.60
CA PRO A 107 -24.41 11.53 14.60
C PRO A 107 -25.61 12.11 13.88
N GLY A 108 -26.15 11.37 12.92
CA GLY A 108 -27.25 11.86 12.09
C GLY A 108 -28.35 12.47 12.96
N PRO A 109 -28.68 13.76 12.77
CA PRO A 109 -29.76 14.41 13.50
C PRO A 109 -30.90 14.74 12.49
N VAL A 110 -32.13 15.14 12.83
CA VAL A 110 -32.69 15.73 14.05
C VAL A 110 -34.23 15.53 13.95
N GLY A 111 -34.88 14.69 14.77
CA GLY A 111 -36.35 14.77 14.95
C GLY A 111 -37.22 13.50 14.94
N THR A 112 -36.84 12.34 14.39
CA THR A 112 -37.82 11.21 14.31
C THR A 112 -37.34 9.78 14.56
N LEU A 113 -36.04 9.46 14.63
CA LEU A 113 -35.60 8.12 15.10
C LEU A 113 -34.43 8.19 16.09
N ALA A 114 -34.83 8.09 17.36
CA ALA A 114 -34.16 7.75 18.61
C ALA A 114 -32.69 8.18 18.84
N THR A 115 -32.56 9.18 19.71
CA THR A 115 -31.40 9.52 20.56
C THR A 115 -30.78 8.34 21.34
N THR A 116 -31.28 7.11 21.17
CA THR A 116 -30.89 5.92 21.94
C THR A 116 -29.79 5.09 21.29
N ASN A 117 -29.49 5.29 20.00
CA ASN A 117 -28.45 4.53 19.28
C ASN A 117 -27.36 5.40 18.65
N LEU A 118 -26.81 6.31 19.45
CA LEU A 118 -25.65 7.12 19.07
C LEU A 118 -24.42 6.24 18.82
N PRO A 119 -23.51 6.69 17.93
CA PRO A 119 -22.19 6.08 17.80
C PRO A 119 -21.46 6.15 19.15
N VAL A 120 -20.61 5.17 19.41
CA VAL A 120 -19.85 5.08 20.66
C VAL A 120 -18.37 5.09 20.36
N LEU A 121 -17.57 5.57 21.31
CA LEU A 121 -16.12 5.48 21.23
C LEU A 121 -15.68 4.23 21.98
N ILE A 122 -15.10 3.27 21.27
CA ILE A 122 -14.43 2.12 21.87
C ILE A 122 -13.00 2.54 22.16
N GLN A 123 -12.65 2.62 23.43
CA GLN A 123 -11.32 3.05 23.83
C GLN A 123 -10.31 1.92 23.67
N ARG A 124 -9.15 2.24 23.10
CA ARG A 124 -7.99 1.33 23.02
C ARG A 124 -8.26 -0.03 22.37
N ASP A 125 -9.04 -0.06 21.29
CA ASP A 125 -9.43 -1.31 20.63
C ASP A 125 -8.34 -1.81 19.65
N LEU A 126 -8.00 -1.01 18.63
CA LEU A 126 -6.98 -1.37 17.65
C LEU A 126 -5.63 -0.79 18.07
N MET A 127 -4.70 -1.63 18.51
CA MET A 127 -3.35 -1.22 18.92
C MET A 127 -3.32 -0.12 19.97
N ALA A 128 -4.25 -0.20 20.94
CA ALA A 128 -4.48 0.81 21.96
C ALA A 128 -4.91 2.20 21.45
N ASN A 129 -5.32 2.31 20.19
CA ASN A 129 -6.01 3.47 19.65
C ASN A 129 -7.52 3.35 19.81
N ASP A 130 -8.18 4.50 19.93
CA ASP A 130 -9.62 4.59 20.02
C ASP A 130 -10.27 4.36 18.64
N ILE A 131 -11.46 3.77 18.65
CA ILE A 131 -12.24 3.44 17.45
C ILE A 131 -13.65 3.98 17.60
N LEU A 132 -14.14 4.67 16.58
CA LEU A 132 -15.54 5.08 16.52
C LEU A 132 -16.38 3.91 16.02
N PHE A 133 -17.39 3.51 16.80
CA PHE A 133 -18.28 2.42 16.44
C PHE A 133 -19.70 2.94 16.17
N MET A 134 -20.09 2.89 14.90
CA MET A 134 -21.46 3.06 14.45
C MET A 134 -22.18 1.71 14.57
N LYS A 135 -22.80 1.51 15.73
CA LYS A 135 -23.65 0.35 16.03
C LYS A 135 -24.75 0.18 14.98
N ASN A 136 -25.39 -0.99 14.94
CA ASN A 136 -26.61 -1.21 14.16
C ASN A 136 -27.60 -0.04 14.35
N LYS A 137 -28.11 0.53 13.25
CA LYS A 137 -28.99 1.72 13.26
C LYS A 137 -28.35 3.01 13.78
N SER A 138 -27.04 3.12 13.66
CA SER A 138 -26.27 4.33 13.96
C SER A 138 -25.50 4.78 12.73
N TYR A 139 -25.45 6.07 12.46
CA TYR A 139 -24.74 6.64 11.31
C TYR A 139 -24.34 8.07 11.62
N MET A 140 -23.49 8.65 10.78
CA MET A 140 -23.06 10.05 10.92
C MET A 140 -23.28 10.80 9.62
N MET A 141 -23.64 12.07 9.71
CA MET A 141 -23.76 13.00 8.59
C MET A 141 -22.59 13.97 8.60
N PHE A 142 -22.11 14.35 7.42
CA PHE A 142 -21.15 15.42 7.30
C PHE A 142 -21.83 16.77 7.54
N CYS A 143 -21.15 17.61 8.30
CA CYS A 143 -21.58 18.94 8.65
C CYS A 143 -20.45 19.94 8.34
N LYS A 144 -20.82 21.10 7.85
CA LYS A 144 -19.95 22.28 7.74
C LYS A 144 -20.46 23.34 8.71
N ASP A 145 -19.62 23.74 9.66
CA ASP A 145 -19.94 24.74 10.67
C ASP A 145 -21.25 24.40 11.43
N GLY A 146 -21.45 23.12 11.72
CA GLY A 146 -22.63 22.60 12.42
C GLY A 146 -23.88 22.39 11.57
N VAL A 147 -23.82 22.64 10.25
CA VAL A 147 -24.94 22.44 9.32
C VAL A 147 -24.66 21.28 8.39
N ALA A 148 -25.62 20.35 8.26
CA ALA A 148 -25.50 19.20 7.36
C ALA A 148 -25.16 19.64 5.93
N LYS A 149 -24.12 19.05 5.34
CA LYS A 149 -23.62 19.42 4.02
C LYS A 149 -22.90 18.25 3.35
N SER A 150 -23.16 18.06 2.06
CA SER A 150 -22.45 17.08 1.22
C SER A 150 -20.98 17.46 1.07
N LEU A 151 -20.10 16.48 1.27
CA LEU A 151 -18.68 16.58 0.97
C LEU A 151 -18.48 16.30 -0.52
N ASP A 152 -18.23 17.36 -1.29
CA ASP A 152 -18.07 17.28 -2.75
C ASP A 152 -16.61 17.10 -3.18
N GLY A 153 -16.44 16.60 -4.41
CA GLY A 153 -15.14 16.59 -5.09
C GLY A 153 -14.26 15.41 -4.72
N ILE A 154 -14.79 14.33 -4.16
CA ILE A 154 -14.03 13.18 -3.65
C ILE A 154 -13.36 12.45 -4.82
N GLN A 155 -12.03 12.46 -4.88
CA GLN A 155 -11.27 11.77 -5.93
C GLN A 155 -10.25 10.77 -5.38
N SER A 156 -9.90 10.85 -4.10
CA SER A 156 -9.21 9.75 -3.39
C SER A 156 -9.65 9.72 -1.94
N ALA A 157 -9.72 8.53 -1.35
CA ALA A 157 -10.12 8.36 0.05
C ALA A 157 -9.48 7.12 0.67
N PHE A 158 -9.26 7.17 1.98
CA PHE A 158 -8.65 6.12 2.76
C PHE A 158 -9.44 5.89 4.03
N TRP A 159 -9.63 4.63 4.41
CA TRP A 159 -10.30 4.23 5.64
C TRP A 159 -9.44 3.25 6.42
N VAL A 160 -9.39 3.41 7.73
CA VAL A 160 -9.13 2.32 8.67
C VAL A 160 -10.49 1.86 9.17
N ILE A 161 -10.96 0.72 8.67
CA ILE A 161 -12.33 0.25 8.85
C ILE A 161 -12.36 -1.11 9.52
N GLY A 162 -13.26 -1.27 10.50
CA GLY A 162 -13.57 -2.57 11.09
C GLY A 162 -14.88 -3.13 10.55
N SER A 163 -14.85 -4.40 10.19
CA SER A 163 -15.97 -5.15 9.59
C SER A 163 -16.49 -6.29 10.46
N GLN A 164 -16.17 -6.28 11.76
CA GLN A 164 -16.61 -7.28 12.74
C GLN A 164 -18.14 -7.39 12.83
N GLU A 165 -18.84 -6.29 12.62
CA GLU A 165 -20.31 -6.23 12.57
C GLU A 165 -20.89 -6.22 11.15
N GLY A 166 -20.05 -6.33 10.11
CA GLY A 166 -20.43 -6.30 8.71
C GLY A 166 -19.64 -5.29 7.89
N GLY A 167 -19.25 -4.16 8.50
CA GLY A 167 -18.50 -3.07 7.88
C GLY A 167 -19.37 -1.93 7.32
N GLY A 168 -20.70 -2.09 7.29
CA GLY A 168 -21.64 -1.04 6.88
C GLY A 168 -21.36 -0.46 5.49
N TYR A 169 -21.79 0.78 5.27
CA TYR A 169 -21.48 1.56 4.06
C TYR A 169 -20.29 2.48 4.31
N LEU A 170 -19.30 2.50 3.41
CA LEU A 170 -18.07 3.29 3.54
C LEU A 170 -18.37 4.80 3.67
N PHE A 171 -19.12 5.30 2.70
CA PHE A 171 -19.80 6.58 2.72
C PHE A 171 -21.30 6.34 2.58
N GLY A 172 -22.10 7.25 3.13
CA GLY A 172 -23.54 7.31 2.89
C GLY A 172 -23.91 8.51 2.05
N GLY A 173 -25.04 8.40 1.35
CA GLY A 173 -25.54 9.47 0.49
C GLY A 173 -24.74 9.63 -0.81
N GLY A 174 -24.67 10.88 -1.25
CA GLY A 174 -23.99 11.27 -2.47
C GLY A 174 -24.88 11.23 -3.72
N ALA A 175 -24.24 11.46 -4.86
CA ALA A 175 -24.84 11.47 -6.18
C ALA A 175 -25.47 10.12 -6.53
N ALA A 176 -26.18 10.10 -7.67
CA ALA A 176 -27.01 8.97 -8.10
C ALA A 176 -28.05 8.59 -7.03
N ASP A 177 -28.98 9.49 -6.70
CA ASP A 177 -30.12 9.21 -5.80
C ASP A 177 -29.73 8.58 -4.44
N GLY A 178 -28.57 8.96 -3.88
CA GLY A 178 -28.08 8.45 -2.60
C GLY A 178 -27.46 7.05 -2.65
N ILE A 179 -27.19 6.50 -3.84
CA ILE A 179 -26.56 5.19 -4.03
C ILE A 179 -25.15 5.26 -4.61
N GLY A 180 -24.53 6.45 -4.67
CA GLY A 180 -23.19 6.61 -5.25
C GLY A 180 -22.12 5.69 -4.66
N TRP A 181 -22.24 5.34 -3.38
CA TRP A 181 -21.32 4.45 -2.64
C TRP A 181 -21.99 3.13 -2.22
N HIS A 182 -22.95 2.64 -3.00
CA HIS A 182 -23.79 1.52 -2.59
C HIS A 182 -23.00 0.21 -2.46
N ARG A 183 -22.88 -0.28 -1.23
CA ARG A 183 -22.23 -1.55 -0.92
C ARG A 183 -23.03 -2.77 -1.40
N GLY A 184 -22.33 -3.84 -1.81
CA GLY A 184 -22.88 -5.01 -2.49
C GLY A 184 -23.56 -6.06 -1.62
N GLY A 185 -24.02 -7.13 -2.27
CA GLY A 185 -24.52 -8.36 -1.64
C GLY A 185 -25.98 -8.35 -1.18
N ASP A 186 -26.46 -9.52 -0.78
CA ASP A 186 -27.80 -9.67 -0.18
C ASP A 186 -27.87 -9.07 1.23
N GLY A 187 -26.73 -9.01 1.93
CA GLY A 187 -26.61 -8.39 3.26
C GLY A 187 -26.51 -6.87 3.23
N ASN A 188 -26.25 -6.25 2.07
CA ASN A 188 -26.14 -4.79 1.90
C ASN A 188 -25.21 -4.12 2.94
N GLY A 189 -24.04 -4.72 3.19
CA GLY A 189 -23.04 -4.27 4.16
C GLY A 189 -23.24 -4.78 5.59
N SER A 190 -24.20 -5.71 5.79
CA SER A 190 -24.42 -6.37 7.08
C SER A 190 -23.48 -7.54 7.33
N TYR A 191 -22.80 -8.04 6.29
CA TYR A 191 -21.80 -9.10 6.41
C TYR A 191 -20.45 -8.60 5.91
N ALA A 192 -19.37 -9.03 6.55
CA ALA A 192 -18.02 -8.67 6.11
C ALA A 192 -17.77 -9.10 4.66
N ALA A 193 -18.22 -10.30 4.31
CA ALA A 193 -18.14 -10.86 2.96
C ALA A 193 -19.04 -10.19 1.92
N ASP A 194 -19.93 -9.25 2.31
CA ASP A 194 -20.68 -8.46 1.34
C ASP A 194 -19.70 -7.67 0.45
N PRO A 195 -19.84 -7.74 -0.88
CA PRO A 195 -18.94 -7.06 -1.81
C PRO A 195 -18.86 -5.55 -1.55
N LEU A 196 -17.74 -4.93 -1.93
CA LEU A 196 -17.58 -3.48 -1.81
C LEU A 196 -18.64 -2.71 -2.61
N PHE A 197 -19.07 -3.20 -3.77
CA PHE A 197 -20.14 -2.54 -4.55
C PHE A 197 -21.20 -3.50 -5.09
N ARG A 198 -22.40 -2.94 -5.23
CA ARG A 198 -23.45 -3.47 -6.12
C ARG A 198 -23.42 -2.68 -7.43
N GLY A 199 -23.94 -3.23 -8.52
CA GLY A 199 -24.10 -2.51 -9.80
C GLY A 199 -25.07 -1.31 -9.80
N ALA A 200 -25.35 -0.75 -8.62
CA ALA A 200 -26.09 0.47 -8.37
C ALA A 200 -25.17 1.59 -7.84
N ALA A 201 -23.90 1.27 -7.53
CA ALA A 201 -22.90 2.28 -7.22
C ALA A 201 -22.61 3.15 -8.46
N MET A 202 -22.10 4.34 -8.22
CA MET A 202 -21.72 5.26 -9.28
C MET A 202 -20.51 4.73 -10.06
N ASP A 203 -20.52 4.83 -11.38
CA ASP A 203 -19.44 4.28 -12.24
C ASP A 203 -18.04 4.80 -11.85
N SER A 204 -17.90 6.09 -11.55
CA SER A 204 -16.61 6.68 -11.14
C SER A 204 -16.09 6.20 -9.78
N VAL A 205 -16.98 5.67 -8.94
CA VAL A 205 -16.65 4.99 -7.67
C VAL A 205 -16.35 3.53 -7.94
N GLU A 206 -17.25 2.83 -8.63
CA GLU A 206 -17.19 1.38 -8.84
C GLU A 206 -15.97 0.96 -9.67
N PHE A 207 -15.65 1.73 -10.71
CA PHE A 207 -14.51 1.48 -11.60
C PHE A 207 -13.24 2.23 -11.21
N GLY A 208 -13.24 2.88 -10.04
CA GLY A 208 -12.01 3.42 -9.48
C GLY A 208 -11.02 2.33 -9.08
N THR A 209 -9.80 2.73 -8.77
CA THR A 209 -8.78 1.85 -8.21
C THR A 209 -9.04 1.67 -6.72
N TRP A 210 -9.34 0.44 -6.31
CA TRP A 210 -9.56 0.07 -4.92
C TRP A 210 -8.45 -0.84 -4.41
N ARG A 211 -8.01 -0.64 -3.18
CA ARG A 211 -7.07 -1.54 -2.51
C ARG A 211 -7.54 -1.88 -1.11
N ILE A 212 -7.28 -3.11 -0.66
CA ILE A 212 -7.48 -3.56 0.72
C ILE A 212 -6.16 -4.06 1.29
N ASN A 213 -5.74 -3.48 2.41
CA ASN A 213 -4.45 -3.75 3.07
C ASN A 213 -3.28 -3.67 2.09
N GLY A 214 -3.33 -2.70 1.17
CA GLY A 214 -2.33 -2.52 0.12
C GLY A 214 -2.45 -3.46 -1.08
N ASN A 215 -3.43 -4.36 -1.15
CA ASN A 215 -3.65 -5.23 -2.32
C ASN A 215 -4.69 -4.65 -3.26
N LEU A 216 -4.42 -4.63 -4.57
CA LEU A 216 -5.41 -4.22 -5.57
C LEU A 216 -6.65 -5.14 -5.54
N ILE A 217 -7.83 -4.54 -5.68
CA ILE A 217 -9.08 -5.26 -5.82
C ILE A 217 -9.48 -5.25 -7.30
N GLU A 218 -9.33 -6.40 -7.96
CA GLU A 218 -9.69 -6.56 -9.38
C GLU A 218 -11.20 -6.72 -9.59
N ALA A 219 -11.92 -7.26 -8.60
CA ALA A 219 -13.33 -7.62 -8.71
C ALA A 219 -14.16 -7.06 -7.54
N PRO A 220 -14.41 -5.74 -7.48
CA PRO A 220 -15.06 -5.11 -6.32
C PRO A 220 -16.54 -5.51 -6.13
N ARG A 221 -17.16 -6.12 -7.16
CA ARG A 221 -18.51 -6.72 -7.08
C ARG A 221 -18.54 -8.11 -6.44
N SER A 222 -17.39 -8.70 -6.12
CA SER A 222 -17.27 -9.99 -5.44
C SER A 222 -16.31 -10.00 -4.24
N THR A 223 -15.51 -8.94 -4.07
CA THR A 223 -14.57 -8.82 -2.95
C THR A 223 -15.23 -8.13 -1.76
N GLY A 224 -15.29 -8.81 -0.63
CA GLY A 224 -15.71 -8.26 0.66
C GLY A 224 -14.54 -7.82 1.56
N LEU A 225 -14.87 -7.38 2.77
CA LEU A 225 -13.92 -7.05 3.84
C LEU A 225 -13.51 -8.30 4.63
N SER A 226 -12.45 -8.22 5.43
CA SER A 226 -11.85 -9.37 6.11
C SER A 226 -12.66 -9.95 7.27
N GLY A 227 -13.62 -9.19 7.82
CA GLY A 227 -14.28 -9.46 9.10
C GLY A 227 -13.49 -8.94 10.30
N GLY A 228 -12.27 -8.45 10.08
CA GLY A 228 -11.45 -7.75 11.07
C GLY A 228 -11.34 -6.25 10.75
N TYR A 229 -10.21 -5.68 11.12
CA TYR A 229 -9.81 -4.34 10.69
C TYR A 229 -9.07 -4.43 9.35
N ASP A 230 -9.36 -3.50 8.45
CA ASP A 230 -8.75 -3.35 7.14
C ASP A 230 -8.36 -1.88 6.90
N ILE A 231 -7.33 -1.67 6.09
CA ILE A 231 -7.08 -0.40 5.43
C ILE A 231 -7.66 -0.49 4.03
N LEU A 232 -8.57 0.42 3.70
CA LEU A 232 -9.15 0.51 2.38
C LEU A 232 -8.69 1.81 1.72
N SER A 233 -8.30 1.77 0.45
CA SER A 233 -7.99 2.96 -0.33
C SER A 233 -8.78 2.98 -1.63
N PHE A 234 -9.11 4.19 -2.07
CA PHE A 234 -9.82 4.51 -3.28
C PHE A 234 -9.11 5.63 -4.02
N VAL A 235 -8.93 5.45 -5.33
CA VAL A 235 -8.61 6.53 -6.27
C VAL A 235 -9.60 6.47 -7.42
N MET A 236 -10.26 7.58 -7.69
CA MET A 236 -11.19 7.70 -8.82
C MET A 236 -10.47 7.38 -10.14
N GLN A 237 -11.19 6.76 -11.08
CA GLN A 237 -10.66 6.51 -12.42
C GLN A 237 -10.32 7.84 -13.13
N SER A 238 -9.21 7.86 -13.87
CA SER A 238 -8.85 9.01 -14.71
C SER A 238 -9.95 9.32 -15.73
N GLY A 239 -10.39 10.58 -15.79
CA GLY A 239 -11.53 11.00 -16.62
C GLY A 239 -12.90 10.55 -16.10
N GLY A 240 -12.97 9.93 -14.92
CA GLY A 240 -14.20 9.50 -14.28
C GLY A 240 -15.17 10.67 -14.08
N SER A 241 -16.43 10.45 -14.42
CA SER A 241 -17.50 11.43 -14.29
C SER A 241 -18.83 10.73 -13.98
N PRO A 242 -19.67 11.29 -13.10
CA PRO A 242 -19.44 12.51 -12.33
C PRO A 242 -18.37 12.35 -11.23
N VAL A 243 -17.87 13.45 -10.67
CA VAL A 243 -16.97 13.40 -9.52
C VAL A 243 -17.79 13.03 -8.28
N PRO A 244 -17.41 11.98 -7.53
CA PRO A 244 -18.15 11.54 -6.35
C PRO A 244 -18.28 12.61 -5.27
N ASN A 245 -19.39 12.55 -4.53
CA ASN A 245 -19.61 13.26 -3.28
C ASN A 245 -20.25 12.31 -2.26
N ALA A 246 -20.29 12.71 -0.99
CA ALA A 246 -20.87 11.91 0.09
C ALA A 246 -21.56 12.80 1.13
N ASP A 247 -22.60 12.29 1.77
CA ASP A 247 -23.37 13.03 2.78
C ASP A 247 -23.04 12.57 4.21
N GLY A 248 -22.31 11.47 4.36
CA GLY A 248 -21.86 10.98 5.67
C GLY A 248 -21.31 9.56 5.65
N LEU A 249 -21.51 8.81 6.73
CA LEU A 249 -20.85 7.54 7.04
C LEU A 249 -21.85 6.49 7.54
N ALA A 250 -21.66 5.24 7.12
CA ALA A 250 -22.40 4.06 7.58
C ALA A 250 -23.92 4.06 7.31
N TYR A 251 -24.38 4.54 6.15
CA TYR A 251 -25.78 4.37 5.74
C TYR A 251 -25.99 4.28 4.22
N ASP A 252 -27.07 3.60 3.81
CA ASP A 252 -27.62 3.72 2.46
C ASP A 252 -28.25 5.11 2.29
N GLY A 253 -27.76 5.91 1.35
CA GLY A 253 -28.16 7.30 1.18
C GLY A 253 -29.65 7.51 0.89
N ARG A 254 -30.34 6.49 0.37
CA ARG A 254 -31.80 6.57 0.18
C ARG A 254 -32.55 6.69 1.51
N TYR A 255 -31.95 6.26 2.62
CA TYR A 255 -32.55 6.43 3.94
C TYR A 255 -32.89 7.89 4.24
N THR A 256 -32.02 8.85 3.87
CA THR A 256 -32.23 10.29 4.10
C THR A 256 -33.05 10.98 2.99
N SER A 257 -33.53 10.22 2.00
CA SER A 257 -34.30 10.73 0.85
C SER A 257 -35.82 10.62 0.99
N GLY A 258 -36.34 10.46 2.22
CA GLY A 258 -37.78 10.26 2.47
C GLY A 258 -38.24 8.79 2.39
N LEU A 259 -37.29 7.85 2.45
CA LEU A 259 -37.53 6.40 2.44
C LEU A 259 -37.03 5.73 3.73
N GLU A 260 -37.08 6.45 4.85
CA GLU A 260 -36.50 6.09 6.14
C GLU A 260 -36.99 4.70 6.60
N GLY A 261 -38.28 4.43 6.46
CA GLY A 261 -38.88 3.16 6.88
C GLY A 261 -38.37 1.94 6.10
N TYR A 262 -38.09 2.11 4.80
CA TYR A 262 -37.74 1.02 3.90
C TYR A 262 -36.26 0.60 4.03
N TYR A 263 -35.38 1.56 4.33
CA TYR A 263 -33.92 1.33 4.40
C TYR A 263 -33.36 1.36 5.84
N SER A 264 -34.21 1.33 6.86
CA SER A 264 -33.82 1.36 8.28
C SER A 264 -32.92 0.21 8.76
N SER A 265 -32.80 -0.88 7.97
CA SER A 265 -31.87 -1.99 8.22
C SER A 265 -30.48 -1.78 7.62
N ARG A 266 -30.26 -0.71 6.84
CA ARG A 266 -29.03 -0.46 6.07
C ARG A 266 -28.19 0.65 6.70
N LEU A 267 -28.08 0.62 8.02
CA LEU A 267 -27.48 1.66 8.85
C LEU A 267 -26.50 1.04 9.87
N GLY A 268 -25.34 1.66 10.00
CA GLY A 268 -24.32 1.32 10.99
C GLY A 268 -23.55 0.06 10.63
N ASN A 269 -23.28 -0.76 11.64
CA ASN A 269 -22.47 -1.98 11.56
C ASN A 269 -21.03 -1.74 11.10
N GLN A 270 -20.50 -0.56 11.42
CA GLN A 270 -19.19 -0.11 10.96
C GLN A 270 -18.38 0.45 12.12
N ARG A 271 -17.12 0.02 12.20
CA ARG A 271 -16.10 0.64 13.05
C ARG A 271 -15.16 1.47 12.17
N LEU A 272 -14.77 2.65 12.61
CA LEU A 272 -13.81 3.52 11.92
C LEU A 272 -12.73 3.99 12.88
N GLY A 273 -11.48 3.77 12.50
CA GLY A 273 -10.32 4.36 13.13
C GLY A 273 -9.97 5.71 12.51
N GLU A 274 -9.86 5.78 11.18
CA GLU A 274 -9.43 6.99 10.49
C GLU A 274 -10.03 7.06 9.09
N LEU A 275 -10.37 8.27 8.65
CA LEU A 275 -10.86 8.59 7.30
C LEU A 275 -10.11 9.81 6.77
N ILE A 276 -9.51 9.67 5.59
CA ILE A 276 -8.78 10.75 4.91
C ILE A 276 -9.33 10.89 3.50
N VAL A 277 -9.67 12.11 3.09
CA VAL A 277 -10.34 12.38 1.80
C VAL A 277 -9.63 13.50 1.05
N TYR A 278 -9.44 13.30 -0.25
CA TYR A 278 -8.76 14.21 -1.17
C TYR A 278 -9.66 14.63 -2.33
N ASN A 279 -9.54 15.89 -2.75
CA ASN A 279 -10.24 16.46 -3.90
C ASN A 279 -9.50 16.32 -5.23
N ARG A 280 -8.47 15.49 -5.25
CA ARG A 280 -7.68 15.14 -6.43
C ARG A 280 -7.32 13.67 -6.39
N MET A 281 -7.08 13.10 -7.55
CA MET A 281 -6.46 11.78 -7.66
C MET A 281 -5.04 11.85 -7.08
N LEU A 282 -4.72 10.96 -6.14
CA LEU A 282 -3.35 10.75 -5.68
C LEU A 282 -2.57 9.88 -6.66
N SER A 283 -1.26 10.13 -6.77
CA SER A 283 -0.37 9.27 -7.53
C SER A 283 -0.16 7.91 -6.82
N PRO A 284 0.34 6.87 -7.50
CA PRO A 284 0.66 5.60 -6.86
C PRO A 284 1.61 5.73 -5.65
N SER A 285 2.62 6.60 -5.74
CA SER A 285 3.56 6.86 -4.64
C SER A 285 2.90 7.56 -3.45
N GLU A 286 1.96 8.46 -3.72
CA GLU A 286 1.18 9.17 -2.69
C GLU A 286 0.19 8.25 -1.98
N VAL A 287 -0.46 7.36 -2.72
CA VAL A 287 -1.31 6.30 -2.17
C VAL A 287 -0.48 5.40 -1.27
N ALA A 288 0.67 4.90 -1.75
CA ALA A 288 1.55 4.04 -0.98
C ALA A 288 2.06 4.73 0.30
N GLY A 289 2.45 6.01 0.24
CA GLY A 289 2.86 6.78 1.42
C GLY A 289 1.74 6.97 2.45
N THR A 290 0.50 7.14 1.99
CA THR A 290 -0.67 7.30 2.86
C THR A 290 -1.08 5.97 3.49
N GLU A 291 -1.10 4.87 2.72
CA GLU A 291 -1.28 3.51 3.26
C GLU A 291 -0.19 3.18 4.28
N ALA A 292 1.06 3.56 3.99
CA ALA A 292 2.19 3.40 4.90
C ALA A 292 2.00 4.10 6.24
N TYR A 293 1.54 5.35 6.21
CA TYR A 293 1.18 6.11 7.40
C TYR A 293 0.11 5.38 8.23
N LEU A 294 -0.99 4.94 7.60
CA LEU A 294 -2.08 4.27 8.31
C LEU A 294 -1.63 2.92 8.88
N GLN A 295 -0.84 2.16 8.14
CA GLN A 295 -0.31 0.88 8.60
C GLN A 295 0.60 1.06 9.81
N GLN A 296 1.50 2.05 9.78
CA GLN A 296 2.36 2.38 10.92
C GLN A 296 1.56 2.81 12.15
N LYS A 297 0.61 3.73 11.98
CA LYS A 297 -0.16 4.30 13.10
C LYS A 297 -1.08 3.28 13.75
N TRP A 298 -1.77 2.48 12.95
CA TRP A 298 -2.78 1.53 13.42
C TRP A 298 -2.25 0.11 13.60
N GLY A 299 -0.93 -0.07 13.44
CA GLY A 299 -0.20 -1.31 13.68
C GLY A 299 -0.68 -2.50 12.84
N PHE A 300 -1.08 -2.22 11.60
CA PHE A 300 -1.23 -3.26 10.61
C PHE A 300 0.14 -3.82 10.28
N SER A 301 0.22 -5.12 10.03
CA SER A 301 1.48 -5.75 9.64
C SER A 301 2.02 -5.05 8.41
N ARG A 302 3.14 -4.36 8.62
CA ARG A 302 3.98 -3.88 7.54
C ARG A 302 4.72 -5.07 6.97
N GLY A 303 4.60 -5.33 5.67
CA GLY A 303 5.70 -5.98 4.98
C GLY A 303 6.97 -5.13 5.13
N SER A 304 7.89 -5.48 6.03
CA SER A 304 9.03 -4.64 6.50
C SER A 304 9.65 -3.66 5.48
N ASP A 305 9.92 -2.39 5.85
CA ASP A 305 10.78 -1.48 5.05
C ASP A 305 12.18 -2.07 4.75
N GLU A 306 12.53 -3.15 5.45
CA GLU A 306 13.76 -3.91 5.38
C GLU A 306 13.44 -5.37 4.98
N ASN A 307 12.70 -5.61 3.90
CA ASN A 307 12.62 -6.98 3.37
C ASN A 307 14.05 -7.41 3.06
N ALA A 308 14.63 -8.24 3.93
CA ALA A 308 16.03 -8.67 3.89
C ALA A 308 16.26 -9.77 2.83
N ALA A 309 15.24 -10.13 2.04
CA ALA A 309 15.35 -11.16 1.04
C ALA A 309 16.41 -10.81 -0.02
N THR A 310 17.27 -11.78 -0.27
CA THR A 310 18.14 -11.78 -1.45
C THR A 310 17.47 -12.58 -2.56
N VAL A 311 17.35 -12.00 -3.75
CA VAL A 311 16.87 -12.71 -4.95
C VAL A 311 18.04 -12.91 -5.92
N VAL A 312 18.30 -14.16 -6.26
CA VAL A 312 19.33 -14.57 -7.23
C VAL A 312 18.63 -15.12 -8.46
N LEU A 313 18.89 -14.51 -9.63
CA LEU A 313 18.30 -14.91 -10.90
C LEU A 313 19.34 -15.57 -11.81
N ASP A 314 19.17 -16.86 -12.09
CA ASP A 314 19.98 -17.53 -13.10
C ASP A 314 19.65 -17.03 -14.51
N ALA A 315 20.51 -17.33 -15.48
CA ALA A 315 20.26 -16.99 -16.88
C ALA A 315 18.93 -17.62 -17.34
N GLY A 316 18.04 -16.80 -17.92
CA GLY A 316 16.71 -17.22 -18.34
C GLY A 316 15.69 -17.42 -17.22
N ALA A 317 16.03 -17.09 -15.98
CA ALA A 317 15.08 -17.00 -14.87
C ALA A 317 14.31 -15.66 -14.90
N THR A 318 13.12 -15.64 -14.31
CA THR A 318 12.28 -14.44 -14.25
C THR A 318 11.84 -14.11 -12.82
N LEU A 319 12.00 -12.84 -12.42
CA LEU A 319 11.26 -12.24 -11.32
C LEU A 319 10.09 -11.44 -11.91
N ASN A 320 8.86 -11.87 -11.67
CA ASN A 320 7.65 -11.19 -12.12
C ASN A 320 7.02 -10.40 -10.97
N CYS A 321 7.20 -9.09 -10.96
CA CYS A 321 6.62 -8.14 -10.02
C CYS A 321 5.23 -7.70 -10.53
N VAL A 322 4.17 -8.40 -10.12
CA VAL A 322 2.79 -8.10 -10.54
C VAL A 322 2.29 -6.77 -9.96
N ALA A 323 2.81 -6.42 -8.78
CA ALA A 323 2.73 -5.09 -8.19
C ALA A 323 4.17 -4.60 -7.89
N PRO A 324 4.41 -3.29 -7.67
CA PRO A 324 5.71 -2.81 -7.22
C PRO A 324 6.21 -3.64 -6.04
N GLN A 325 7.47 -4.05 -6.08
CA GLN A 325 8.13 -4.85 -5.04
C GLN A 325 9.34 -4.13 -4.47
N TYR A 326 9.82 -4.62 -3.32
CA TYR A 326 11.13 -4.31 -2.79
C TYR A 326 11.80 -5.64 -2.40
N VAL A 327 13.09 -5.77 -2.76
CA VAL A 327 13.98 -6.86 -2.31
C VAL A 327 15.27 -6.23 -1.82
N ASP A 328 15.89 -6.78 -0.78
CA ASP A 328 17.11 -6.17 -0.24
C ASP A 328 18.22 -6.18 -1.26
N THR A 329 18.48 -7.36 -1.80
CA THR A 329 19.57 -7.63 -2.72
C THR A 329 19.04 -8.32 -3.95
N LEU A 330 19.37 -7.79 -5.12
CA LEU A 330 19.08 -8.42 -6.40
C LEU A 330 20.39 -8.66 -7.16
N LEU A 331 20.60 -9.89 -7.63
CA LEU A 331 21.77 -10.27 -8.40
C LEU A 331 21.49 -11.39 -9.39
N GLY A 332 22.43 -11.60 -10.32
CA GLY A 332 22.38 -12.63 -11.33
C GLY A 332 22.21 -12.07 -12.74
N THR A 333 21.69 -12.88 -13.65
CA THR A 333 21.64 -12.60 -15.10
C THR A 333 20.27 -12.80 -15.75
N GLY A 334 19.25 -13.15 -14.97
CA GLY A 334 17.87 -13.27 -15.44
C GLY A 334 17.19 -11.91 -15.70
N ASP A 335 15.86 -11.95 -15.82
CA ASP A 335 15.02 -10.81 -16.16
C ASP A 335 14.02 -10.49 -15.06
N VAL A 336 13.77 -9.21 -14.85
CA VAL A 336 12.70 -8.68 -14.01
C VAL A 336 11.60 -8.11 -14.89
N ILE A 337 10.35 -8.43 -14.60
CA ILE A 337 9.17 -7.85 -15.24
C ILE A 337 8.42 -7.05 -14.17
N GLY A 338 8.10 -5.78 -14.45
CA GLY A 338 7.44 -4.87 -13.51
C GLY A 338 8.41 -4.04 -12.67
N ASP A 339 7.86 -3.29 -11.72
CA ASP A 339 8.62 -2.33 -10.91
C ASP A 339 9.24 -3.00 -9.68
N VAL A 340 10.53 -2.77 -9.47
CA VAL A 340 11.27 -3.30 -8.32
C VAL A 340 12.16 -2.22 -7.68
N ALA A 341 12.11 -2.16 -6.35
CA ALA A 341 13.03 -1.38 -5.53
C ALA A 341 14.09 -2.27 -4.88
N VAL A 342 15.33 -1.78 -4.83
CA VAL A 342 16.47 -2.50 -4.25
C VAL A 342 17.33 -1.57 -3.41
N ARG A 343 17.94 -2.10 -2.35
CA ARG A 343 18.95 -1.39 -1.55
C ARG A 343 20.37 -1.80 -1.91
N ASN A 344 20.60 -3.09 -2.08
CA ASN A 344 21.91 -3.67 -2.34
C ASN A 344 21.96 -4.19 -3.78
N LEU A 345 22.95 -3.70 -4.51
CA LEU A 345 23.29 -4.19 -5.84
C LEU A 345 24.60 -4.95 -5.78
N VAL A 346 24.73 -6.01 -6.58
CA VAL A 346 25.96 -6.81 -6.65
C VAL A 346 26.60 -6.66 -8.02
N ALA A 347 27.83 -6.16 -8.05
CA ALA A 347 28.70 -6.17 -9.20
C ALA A 347 29.61 -7.41 -9.12
N ASP A 348 29.11 -8.49 -9.71
CA ASP A 348 29.82 -9.76 -9.80
C ASP A 348 30.55 -9.85 -11.14
N TRP A 349 31.86 -10.07 -11.11
CA TRP A 349 32.69 -10.16 -12.33
C TRP A 349 32.31 -11.34 -13.24
N GLU A 350 31.73 -12.40 -12.66
CA GLU A 350 31.36 -13.60 -13.41
C GLU A 350 29.96 -13.52 -14.02
N MET A 351 29.24 -12.40 -13.80
CA MET A 351 27.86 -12.21 -14.22
C MET A 351 27.71 -11.01 -15.16
N ASP A 352 26.82 -11.14 -16.15
CA ASP A 352 26.52 -10.08 -17.12
C ASP A 352 25.50 -9.03 -16.62
N GLY A 353 25.06 -9.13 -15.35
CA GLY A 353 23.98 -8.32 -14.78
C GLY A 353 22.59 -8.72 -15.27
N PHE A 354 21.52 -8.23 -14.65
CA PHE A 354 20.13 -8.56 -14.97
C PHE A 354 19.44 -7.48 -15.82
N SER A 355 18.27 -7.78 -16.40
CA SER A 355 17.43 -6.79 -17.09
C SER A 355 16.16 -6.47 -16.30
N VAL A 356 15.60 -5.27 -16.48
CA VAL A 356 14.31 -4.86 -15.88
C VAL A 356 13.40 -4.31 -16.99
N SER A 357 12.29 -5.00 -17.25
CA SER A 357 11.19 -4.48 -18.08
C SER A 357 10.20 -3.76 -17.16
N GLY A 358 10.55 -2.54 -16.76
CA GLY A 358 9.87 -1.73 -15.75
C GLY A 358 10.83 -0.73 -15.11
N THR A 359 10.42 -0.19 -13.96
CA THR A 359 11.22 0.76 -13.18
C THR A 359 12.10 0.04 -12.17
N LEU A 360 13.41 0.26 -12.26
CA LEU A 360 14.34 -0.04 -11.17
C LEU A 360 14.45 1.18 -10.25
N SER A 361 14.06 1.03 -8.98
CA SER A 361 14.21 2.08 -7.97
C SER A 361 15.32 1.76 -6.99
N VAL A 362 16.27 2.67 -6.80
CA VAL A 362 17.36 2.48 -5.84
C VAL A 362 17.03 3.19 -4.52
N ALA A 363 16.96 2.43 -3.44
CA ALA A 363 16.66 2.93 -2.10
C ALA A 363 17.78 3.84 -1.54
N GLU A 364 17.46 4.60 -0.48
CA GLU A 364 18.48 5.35 0.27
C GLU A 364 19.47 4.40 0.96
N ASN A 365 20.66 4.92 1.28
CA ASN A 365 21.74 4.13 1.88
C ASN A 365 22.10 2.87 1.07
N ALA A 366 21.99 2.95 -0.25
CA ALA A 366 22.31 1.85 -1.14
C ALA A 366 23.75 1.39 -0.98
N THR A 367 23.98 0.09 -1.14
CA THR A 367 25.34 -0.47 -1.24
C THR A 367 25.56 -1.11 -2.60
N VAL A 368 26.81 -1.12 -3.04
CA VAL A 368 27.25 -1.91 -4.20
C VAL A 368 28.35 -2.85 -3.75
N GLU A 369 28.06 -4.14 -3.75
CA GLU A 369 29.00 -5.19 -3.37
C GLU A 369 29.80 -5.67 -4.59
N LEU A 370 31.13 -5.72 -4.47
CA LEU A 370 32.01 -6.30 -5.48
C LEU A 370 32.29 -7.78 -5.18
N LYS A 371 32.07 -8.66 -6.16
CA LYS A 371 32.32 -10.11 -6.04
C LYS A 371 33.15 -10.66 -7.20
N ASN A 372 33.88 -11.74 -6.89
CA ASN A 372 34.62 -12.57 -7.84
C ASN A 372 35.60 -11.78 -8.71
N LEU A 373 36.19 -10.72 -8.16
CA LEU A 373 37.11 -9.86 -8.90
C LEU A 373 38.34 -10.68 -9.33
N PRO A 374 38.82 -10.51 -10.57
CA PRO A 374 40.03 -11.17 -11.00
C PRO A 374 41.22 -10.57 -10.25
N ARG A 375 42.29 -11.35 -10.11
CA ARG A 375 43.52 -10.90 -9.43
C ARG A 375 44.10 -9.61 -9.98
N CYS A 376 43.88 -9.33 -11.27
CA CYS A 376 44.32 -8.13 -11.96
C CYS A 376 43.13 -7.51 -12.69
N ILE A 377 42.74 -6.29 -12.30
CA ILE A 377 41.76 -5.49 -13.03
C ILE A 377 42.49 -4.40 -13.80
N GLU A 378 42.17 -4.29 -15.10
CA GLU A 378 42.72 -3.25 -15.95
C GLU A 378 41.96 -1.93 -15.80
N ASN A 379 42.64 -0.83 -16.13
CA ASN A 379 42.00 0.47 -16.18
C ASN A 379 40.91 0.47 -17.27
N GLY A 380 39.73 0.96 -16.92
CA GLY A 380 38.61 1.10 -17.84
C GLY A 380 37.69 -0.11 -17.87
N CYS A 381 38.03 -1.19 -17.16
CA CYS A 381 37.13 -2.32 -16.96
C CYS A 381 35.81 -1.85 -16.32
N GLU A 382 34.74 -2.51 -16.72
CA GLU A 382 33.37 -2.22 -16.29
C GLU A 382 32.67 -3.53 -15.95
N ILE A 383 32.07 -3.62 -14.76
CA ILE A 383 31.18 -4.72 -14.37
C ILE A 383 29.76 -4.24 -14.52
N VAL A 384 28.95 -4.96 -15.28
CA VAL A 384 27.54 -4.61 -15.49
C VAL A 384 26.71 -5.21 -14.37
N ILE A 385 25.93 -4.37 -13.68
CA ILE A 385 24.98 -4.81 -12.65
C ILE A 385 23.60 -4.96 -13.28
N VAL A 386 23.19 -3.93 -14.02
CA VAL A 386 21.90 -3.84 -14.72
C VAL A 386 22.20 -3.61 -16.18
N ARG A 387 21.82 -4.57 -17.03
CA ARG A 387 22.02 -4.50 -18.49
C ARG A 387 21.13 -3.46 -19.13
N SER A 388 19.87 -3.45 -18.72
CA SER A 388 18.85 -2.52 -19.18
C SER A 388 17.73 -2.41 -18.16
N ALA A 389 17.14 -1.23 -18.05
CA ALA A 389 15.92 -0.92 -17.34
C ALA A 389 15.13 0.09 -18.17
N ASP A 390 13.81 -0.05 -18.25
CA ASP A 390 12.96 0.93 -18.96
C ASP A 390 13.08 2.31 -18.29
N GLU A 391 13.11 2.32 -16.94
CA GLU A 391 13.38 3.50 -16.13
C GLU A 391 14.29 3.14 -14.94
N ILE A 392 15.17 4.09 -14.56
CA ILE A 392 15.93 4.00 -13.31
C ILE A 392 15.62 5.23 -12.46
N SER A 393 15.00 5.00 -11.30
CA SER A 393 14.75 6.02 -10.28
C SER A 393 15.77 5.90 -9.12
N GLY A 394 15.91 6.94 -8.30
CA GLY A 394 16.85 6.91 -7.16
C GLY A 394 18.34 6.97 -7.54
N GLN A 395 18.68 7.37 -8.77
CA GLN A 395 20.08 7.41 -9.26
C GLN A 395 21.02 8.28 -8.40
N ALA A 396 20.48 9.27 -7.68
CA ALA A 396 21.24 10.09 -6.73
C ALA A 396 21.80 9.25 -5.56
N ASN A 397 21.08 8.21 -5.15
CA ASN A 397 21.48 7.31 -4.07
C ASN A 397 22.72 6.49 -4.47
N LEU A 398 22.82 6.10 -5.76
CA LEU A 398 24.01 5.41 -6.30
C LEU A 398 25.28 6.27 -6.31
N ARG A 399 25.17 7.60 -6.31
CA ARG A 399 26.34 8.48 -6.25
C ARG A 399 27.03 8.45 -4.89
N ASN A 400 26.25 8.16 -3.84
CA ASN A 400 26.71 8.09 -2.46
C ASN A 400 26.71 6.64 -1.93
N ALA A 401 26.49 5.66 -2.81
CA ALA A 401 26.42 4.27 -2.40
C ALA A 401 27.76 3.81 -1.80
N GLU A 402 27.67 3.07 -0.70
CA GLU A 402 28.84 2.45 -0.11
C GLU A 402 29.31 1.29 -1.00
N ILE A 403 30.59 1.31 -1.38
CA ILE A 403 31.18 0.19 -2.12
C ILE A 403 31.81 -0.77 -1.12
N ILE A 404 31.31 -1.99 -1.09
CA ILE A 404 31.75 -3.05 -0.16
C ILE A 404 32.23 -4.28 -0.93
N GLY A 405 32.75 -5.27 -0.20
CA GLY A 405 33.18 -6.56 -0.78
C GLY A 405 34.66 -6.59 -1.16
N GLU A 406 34.96 -7.29 -2.24
CA GLU A 406 36.34 -7.50 -2.68
C GLU A 406 37.03 -6.19 -3.10
N THR A 407 38.32 -6.10 -2.80
CA THR A 407 39.12 -4.93 -3.19
C THR A 407 40.11 -5.29 -4.30
N PRO A 408 40.25 -4.45 -5.34
CA PRO A 408 41.23 -4.69 -6.38
C PRO A 408 42.66 -4.66 -5.80
N SER A 409 43.52 -5.52 -6.32
CA SER A 409 44.94 -5.61 -5.91
C SER A 409 45.74 -4.33 -6.16
N ARG A 410 45.27 -3.47 -7.08
CA ARG A 410 45.82 -2.14 -7.35
C ARG A 410 44.86 -1.09 -6.84
N LYS A 411 45.41 0.03 -6.33
CA LYS A 411 44.61 1.19 -5.96
C LYS A 411 43.97 1.82 -7.21
N LEU A 412 42.69 1.50 -7.41
CA LEU A 412 41.85 2.02 -8.48
C LEU A 412 40.71 2.81 -7.86
N LYS A 413 40.34 3.91 -8.51
CA LYS A 413 39.12 4.63 -8.19
C LYS A 413 37.93 3.86 -8.76
N ILE A 414 37.00 3.49 -7.90
CA ILE A 414 35.76 2.81 -8.26
C ILE A 414 34.66 3.86 -8.41
N LYS A 415 33.85 3.77 -9.46
CA LYS A 415 32.65 4.60 -9.63
C LYS A 415 31.48 3.78 -10.13
N VAL A 416 30.30 4.03 -9.56
CA VAL A 416 29.04 3.59 -10.14
C VAL A 416 28.67 4.53 -11.29
N LYS A 417 28.32 3.96 -12.45
CA LYS A 417 27.84 4.68 -13.63
C LYS A 417 26.38 4.29 -13.85
N VAL A 418 25.56 5.31 -14.12
CA VAL A 418 24.16 5.16 -14.50
C VAL A 418 23.94 5.93 -15.78
N GLY A 419 23.30 5.31 -16.78
CA GLY A 419 22.94 5.94 -18.04
C GLY A 419 22.43 4.93 -19.06
N ASP A 420 21.55 5.38 -19.96
CA ASP A 420 20.94 4.56 -21.02
C ASP A 420 20.27 3.27 -20.49
N GLY A 421 19.58 3.35 -19.35
CA GLY A 421 18.95 2.20 -18.69
C GLY A 421 19.94 1.22 -18.06
N LYS A 422 21.24 1.52 -18.05
CA LYS A 422 22.31 0.64 -17.54
C LYS A 422 22.84 1.12 -16.19
N VAL A 423 23.17 0.19 -15.30
CA VAL A 423 23.96 0.42 -14.09
C VAL A 423 25.22 -0.44 -14.12
N SER A 424 26.37 0.17 -13.86
CA SER A 424 27.65 -0.54 -13.87
C SER A 424 28.67 0.05 -12.91
N VAL A 425 29.67 -0.75 -12.55
CA VAL A 425 30.85 -0.31 -11.80
C VAL A 425 32.03 -0.18 -12.74
N LYS A 426 32.64 1.01 -12.79
CA LYS A 426 33.83 1.29 -13.59
C LYS A 426 35.07 1.50 -12.73
N PHE A 427 36.16 0.86 -13.13
CA PHE A 427 37.47 0.98 -12.49
C PHE A 427 38.35 1.98 -13.25
N MET A 428 38.97 2.91 -12.53
CA MET A 428 39.79 4.00 -13.10
C MET A 428 41.10 4.18 -12.32
N PRO A 429 42.13 4.80 -12.90
CA PRO A 429 43.38 5.07 -12.18
C PRO A 429 43.13 6.05 -11.03
N GLU A 430 43.79 5.82 -9.89
CA GLU A 430 43.96 6.87 -8.89
C GLU A 430 44.93 7.92 -9.44
N GLY A 431 44.41 9.10 -9.79
CA GLY A 431 45.21 10.29 -10.09
C GLY A 431 45.93 10.28 -11.45
N PHE A 432 45.30 10.88 -12.47
CA PHE A 432 46.04 11.60 -13.50
C PHE A 432 45.55 13.04 -13.53
N TRP A 433 46.36 13.94 -12.97
CA TRP A 433 46.29 15.36 -13.29
C TRP A 433 46.80 15.52 -14.72
N MET A 434 45.90 15.92 -15.62
CA MET A 434 46.28 16.33 -16.96
C MET A 434 46.97 17.70 -16.84
N ILE A 435 48.30 17.73 -16.87
CA ILE A 435 49.04 18.97 -17.14
C ILE A 435 48.84 19.24 -18.64
N LEU A 436 47.92 20.13 -18.97
CA LEU A 436 47.90 20.79 -20.27
C LEU A 436 49.17 21.65 -20.33
N ARG A 437 50.06 21.37 -21.29
CA ARG A 437 51.09 22.30 -21.74
C ARG A 437 50.68 22.90 -23.07
#